data_AF-A0A9E5QTV4-F1
#
_entry.id   AF-A0A9E5QTV4-F1
#
_cell.length_a   1.000
_cell.length_b   1.000
_cell.length_c   1.000
_cell.angle_alpha   90.00
_cell.angle_beta   90.00
_cell.angle_gamma   90.00
#
_symmetry.space_group_name_H-M   'P 1'
#
loop_
_entity.id
_entity.type
_entity.pdbx_description
1 polymer ?
#
loop_
_entity_poly.entity_id
_entity_poly.type
_entity_poly.pdbx_seq_one_letter_code
_entity_poly.pdbx_strand_id
1 'polypeptide(L)'
;MADPRLIEQVFINLLKNAAQALTEKEDRQIWLRARREATGKTLVEIEDNGAGISADALKNIFIPFFTTKKAGSGIGLSFSRQVMRLHGGNILVKSQLGQGTVFTLVFP
;
A
#
# COMPACT_ATOMS: atom_id res chain seq x y z
N MET A 1 -19.96 3.91 7.48
CA MET A 1 -19.43 4.85 6.46
C MET A 1 -17.96 5.07 6.74
N ALA A 2 -17.14 5.32 5.72
CA ALA A 2 -15.72 5.53 5.94
C ALA A 2 -15.40 6.94 6.41
N ASP A 3 -14.49 7.09 7.38
CA ASP A 3 -13.95 8.40 7.78
C ASP A 3 -12.98 8.88 6.69
N PRO A 4 -13.34 9.94 5.94
CA PRO A 4 -12.53 10.38 4.82
C PRO A 4 -11.10 10.79 5.22
N ARG A 5 -10.91 11.33 6.43
CA ARG A 5 -9.59 11.81 6.90
C ARG A 5 -8.65 10.65 7.20
N LEU A 6 -9.18 9.59 7.82
CA LEU A 6 -8.38 8.39 8.09
C LEU A 6 -8.02 7.67 6.78
N ILE A 7 -8.98 7.57 5.85
CA ILE A 7 -8.74 6.98 4.54
C ILE A 7 -7.74 7.82 3.74
N GLU A 8 -7.85 9.15 3.73
CA GLU A 8 -6.87 10.05 3.13
C GLU A 8 -5.45 9.77 3.65
N GLN A 9 -5.29 9.60 4.97
CA GLN A 9 -4.00 9.26 5.55
C GLN A 9 -3.45 7.90 5.08
N VAL A 10 -4.33 6.93 4.80
CA VAL A 10 -3.96 5.65 4.17
C VAL A 10 -3.43 5.89 2.75
N PHE A 11 -4.15 6.64 1.92
CA PHE A 11 -3.73 6.97 0.56
C PHE A 11 -2.39 7.70 0.54
N ILE A 12 -2.23 8.73 1.37
CA ILE A 12 -0.97 9.49 1.49
C ILE A 12 0.17 8.55 1.85
N ASN A 13 -0.03 7.63 2.80
CA ASN A 13 1.00 6.71 3.21
C ASN A 13 1.39 5.72 2.08
N LEU A 14 0.42 5.16 1.38
CA LEU A 14 0.69 4.22 0.28
C LEU A 14 1.33 4.91 -0.93
N LEU A 15 0.88 6.11 -1.29
CA LEU A 15 1.48 6.92 -2.36
C LEU A 15 2.89 7.38 -2.03
N LYS A 16 3.17 7.74 -0.77
CA LYS A 16 4.55 8.02 -0.32
C LYS A 16 5.44 6.79 -0.44
N ASN A 17 4.92 5.60 -0.10
CA ASN A 17 5.69 4.37 -0.25
C ASN A 17 5.99 4.06 -1.72
N ALA A 18 5.02 4.21 -2.62
CA ALA A 18 5.18 4.08 -4.07
C ALA A 18 6.23 5.07 -4.61
N ALA A 19 6.09 6.37 -4.30
CA ALA A 19 7.04 7.40 -4.73
C ALA A 19 8.48 7.12 -4.25
N GLN A 20 8.64 6.60 -3.03
CA GLN A 20 9.95 6.22 -2.50
C GLN A 20 10.54 4.97 -3.17
N ALA A 21 9.71 4.05 -3.66
CA ALA A 21 10.18 2.86 -4.39
C ALA A 21 10.72 3.20 -5.79
N LEU A 22 10.44 4.41 -6.28
CA LEU A 22 10.78 4.88 -7.62
C LEU A 22 12.06 5.73 -7.68
N THR A 23 12.79 5.96 -6.58
CA THR A 23 13.92 6.91 -6.57
C THR A 23 15.01 6.58 -7.58
N GLU A 24 15.34 5.29 -7.76
CA GLU A 24 16.38 4.81 -8.69
C GLU A 24 15.85 4.46 -10.09
N LYS A 25 14.55 4.71 -10.35
CA LYS A 25 13.89 4.40 -11.62
C LYS A 25 13.84 5.64 -12.51
N GLU A 26 14.17 5.49 -13.80
CA GLU A 26 14.05 6.56 -14.81
C GLU A 26 12.60 6.68 -15.32
N ASP A 27 11.96 5.55 -15.65
CA ASP A 27 10.59 5.44 -16.14
C ASP A 27 9.58 5.39 -15.00
N ARG A 28 9.57 6.39 -14.12
CA ARG A 28 8.75 6.38 -12.88
C ARG A 28 7.26 6.37 -13.18
N GLN A 29 6.54 5.35 -12.73
CA GLN A 29 5.10 5.22 -12.93
C GLN A 29 4.39 4.80 -11.64
N ILE A 30 3.26 5.46 -11.38
CA ILE A 30 2.29 5.07 -10.36
C ILE A 30 0.92 5.01 -11.03
N TRP A 31 0.19 3.91 -10.83
CA TRP A 31 -1.19 3.76 -11.29
C TRP A 31 -2.14 3.69 -10.10
N LEU A 32 -3.24 4.43 -10.23
CA LEU A 32 -4.39 4.39 -9.32
C LEU A 32 -5.55 3.80 -10.09
N ARG A 33 -6.12 2.70 -9.59
CA ARG A 33 -7.30 2.06 -10.22
C ARG A 33 -8.35 1.81 -9.17
N ALA A 34 -9.60 2.11 -9.47
CA ALA A 34 -10.73 1.80 -8.62
C ALA A 34 -11.75 0.97 -9.41
N ARG A 35 -12.25 -0.10 -8.81
CA ARG A 35 -13.33 -0.91 -9.39
C ARG A 35 -14.29 -1.39 -8.31
N ARG A 36 -15.54 -1.61 -8.70
CA ARG A 36 -16.52 -2.33 -7.88
C ARG A 36 -16.66 -3.74 -8.44
N GLU A 37 -16.52 -4.73 -7.58
CA GLU A 37 -16.71 -6.14 -7.96
C GLU A 37 -18.20 -6.51 -7.93
N ALA A 38 -18.57 -7.56 -8.67
CA ALA A 38 -19.92 -8.11 -8.65
C ALA A 38 -20.37 -8.57 -7.25
N THR A 39 -19.41 -8.87 -6.37
CA THR A 39 -19.67 -9.22 -4.96
C THR A 39 -20.04 -8.02 -4.08
N GLY A 40 -20.13 -6.81 -4.64
CA GLY A 40 -20.46 -5.56 -3.94
C GLY A 40 -19.25 -4.80 -3.38
N LYS A 41 -18.10 -5.47 -3.25
CA LYS A 41 -16.85 -4.90 -2.71
C LYS A 41 -16.28 -3.82 -3.62
N THR A 42 -15.70 -2.79 -3.02
CA THR A 42 -14.94 -1.77 -3.75
C THR A 42 -13.44 -2.01 -3.57
N LEU A 43 -12.72 -2.10 -4.68
CA LEU A 43 -11.26 -2.27 -4.69
C LEU A 43 -10.60 -0.98 -5.17
N VAL A 44 -9.59 -0.53 -4.45
CA VAL A 44 -8.71 0.55 -4.88
C VAL A 44 -7.26 0.06 -4.88
N GLU A 45 -6.63 0.10 -6.05
CA GLU A 45 -5.26 -0.35 -6.28
C GLU A 45 -4.33 0.85 -6.45
N ILE A 46 -3.19 0.77 -5.78
CA ILE A 46 -2.05 1.67 -5.94
C ILE A 46 -0.88 0.79 -6.37
N GLU A 47 -0.47 0.94 -7.62
CA GLU A 47 0.62 0.19 -8.24
C GLU A 47 1.79 1.13 -8.56
N ASP A 48 3.01 0.67 -8.31
CA ASP A 48 4.25 1.29 -8.77
C ASP A 48 5.09 0.30 -9.56
N ASN A 49 5.92 0.80 -10.48
CA ASN A 49 6.95 0.01 -11.18
C ASN A 49 8.34 0.15 -10.53
N GLY A 50 8.39 0.36 -9.21
CA GLY A 50 9.61 0.58 -8.45
C GLY A 50 10.41 -0.68 -8.16
N ALA A 51 11.29 -0.59 -7.17
CA ALA A 51 12.20 -1.68 -6.81
C ALA A 51 11.51 -2.97 -6.31
N GLY A 52 10.24 -2.90 -5.93
CA GLY A 52 9.52 -4.01 -5.30
C GLY A 52 10.00 -4.33 -3.87
N ILE A 53 9.44 -5.39 -3.29
CA ILE A 53 9.66 -5.82 -1.92
C ILE A 53 10.09 -7.30 -1.94
N SER A 54 11.13 -7.64 -1.15
CA SER A 54 11.58 -9.03 -1.03
C SER A 54 10.54 -9.92 -0.34
N ALA A 55 10.54 -11.21 -0.65
CA ALA A 55 9.62 -12.19 -0.05
C ALA A 55 9.71 -12.22 1.49
N ASP A 56 10.91 -12.03 2.05
CA ASP A 56 11.09 -12.00 3.51
C ASP A 56 10.60 -10.70 4.14
N ALA A 57 10.76 -9.56 3.46
CA ALA A 57 10.19 -8.31 3.93
C ALA A 57 8.65 -8.33 3.87
N LEU A 58 8.06 -8.91 2.82
CA LEU A 58 6.60 -9.03 2.64
C LEU A 58 5.89 -9.67 3.84
N LYS A 59 6.53 -10.65 4.49
CA LYS A 59 5.99 -11.31 5.70
C LYS A 59 5.83 -10.34 6.88
N ASN A 60 6.63 -9.27 6.89
CA ASN A 60 6.81 -8.39 8.04
C ASN A 60 6.36 -6.94 7.78
N ILE A 61 6.07 -6.52 6.53
CA ILE A 61 5.81 -5.10 6.18
C ILE A 61 4.69 -4.41 6.96
N PHE A 62 3.79 -5.18 7.57
CA PHE A 62 2.69 -4.64 8.36
C PHE A 62 2.90 -4.78 9.88
N ILE A 63 4.04 -5.31 10.32
CA ILE A 63 4.44 -5.31 11.73
C ILE A 63 4.85 -3.87 12.08
N PRO A 64 4.31 -3.29 13.17
CA PRO A 64 4.72 -1.95 13.61
C PRO A 64 6.24 -1.84 13.77
N PHE A 65 6.79 -0.69 13.38
CA PHE A 65 8.23 -0.36 13.43
C PHE A 65 9.12 -1.18 12.49
N PHE A 66 8.57 -2.15 11.74
CA PHE A 66 9.33 -2.82 10.70
C PHE A 66 9.56 -1.87 9.52
N THR A 67 10.82 -1.72 9.12
CA THR A 67 11.22 -0.91 7.97
C THR A 67 12.51 -1.44 7.38
N THR A 68 12.61 -1.43 6.06
CA THR A 68 13.88 -1.63 5.33
C THR A 68 14.54 -0.30 4.97
N LYS A 69 13.88 0.83 5.28
CA LYS A 69 14.31 2.19 4.92
C LYS A 69 15.12 2.80 6.06
N LYS A 70 16.24 3.46 5.73
CA LYS A 70 17.14 4.13 6.69
C LYS A 70 16.47 5.23 7.53
N ALA A 71 15.43 5.90 7.02
CA ALA A 71 14.76 7.03 7.69
C ALA A 71 13.23 6.84 7.85
N GLY A 72 12.73 5.59 7.78
CA GLY A 72 11.30 5.30 7.94
C GLY A 72 10.94 4.93 9.37
N SER A 73 9.82 5.43 9.91
CA SER A 73 9.35 5.04 11.24
C SER A 73 8.81 3.60 11.33
N GLY A 74 8.54 2.96 10.19
CA GLY A 74 7.91 1.63 10.14
C GLY A 74 6.45 1.59 10.61
N ILE A 75 5.83 2.74 10.87
CA ILE A 75 4.45 2.80 11.39
C ILE A 75 3.42 2.80 10.25
N GLY A 76 3.74 3.43 9.11
CA GLY A 76 2.78 3.76 8.06
C GLY A 76 1.89 2.59 7.61
N LEU A 77 2.49 1.48 7.16
CA LEU A 77 1.70 0.33 6.66
C LEU A 77 0.90 -0.36 7.76
N SER A 78 1.43 -0.45 8.98
CA SER A 78 0.71 -1.01 10.13
C SER A 78 -0.52 -0.17 10.48
N PHE A 79 -0.38 1.16 10.46
CA PHE A 79 -1.47 2.13 10.63
C PHE A 79 -2.50 1.98 9.50
N SER A 80 -2.06 1.94 8.24
CA SER A 80 -2.95 1.74 7.10
C SER A 80 -3.80 0.48 7.24
N ARG A 81 -3.20 -0.63 7.67
CA ARG A 81 -3.93 -1.88 7.90
C ARG A 81 -4.93 -1.77 9.04
N GLN A 82 -4.59 -1.07 10.12
CA GLN A 82 -5.51 -0.82 11.24
C GLN A 82 -6.70 0.03 10.79
N VAL A 83 -6.45 1.12 10.06
CA VAL A 83 -7.52 1.97 9.52
C VAL A 83 -8.45 1.15 8.64
N MET A 84 -7.93 0.36 7.69
CA MET A 84 -8.77 -0.46 6.83
C MET A 84 -9.61 -1.47 7.62
N ARG A 85 -9.04 -2.09 8.65
CA ARG A 85 -9.80 -3.00 9.54
C ARG A 85 -10.91 -2.28 10.31
N LEU A 86 -10.66 -1.07 10.82
CA LEU A 86 -11.69 -0.25 11.48
C LEU A 86 -12.88 0.04 10.55
N HIS A 87 -12.65 0.00 9.24
CA HIS A 87 -13.64 0.22 8.19
C HIS A 87 -14.27 -1.08 7.67
N GLY A 88 -14.00 -2.23 8.30
CA GLY A 88 -14.46 -3.54 7.84
C GLY A 88 -13.76 -4.02 6.56
N GLY A 89 -12.71 -3.32 6.13
CA GLY A 89 -11.94 -3.61 4.92
C GLY A 89 -10.62 -4.34 5.19
N ASN A 90 -9.82 -4.49 4.15
CA ASN A 90 -8.50 -5.12 4.22
C ASN A 90 -7.49 -4.46 3.27
N ILE A 91 -6.20 -4.71 3.50
CA ILE A 91 -5.14 -4.37 2.56
C ILE A 91 -4.47 -5.66 2.08
N LEU A 92 -4.45 -5.84 0.76
CA LEU A 92 -3.66 -6.88 0.11
C LEU A 92 -2.41 -6.25 -0.51
N VAL A 93 -1.36 -7.04 -0.64
CA VAL A 93 -0.11 -6.62 -1.28
C VAL A 93 0.36 -7.73 -2.22
N LYS A 94 0.79 -7.34 -3.42
CA LYS A 94 1.56 -8.17 -4.34
C LYS A 94 2.80 -7.39 -4.74
N SER A 95 3.97 -8.00 -4.66
CA SER A 95 5.21 -7.33 -5.00
C SER A 95 6.26 -8.35 -5.41
N GLN A 96 7.11 -7.94 -6.35
CA GLN A 96 8.27 -8.71 -6.78
C GLN A 96 9.45 -7.78 -7.00
N LEU A 97 10.63 -8.20 -6.51
CA LEU A 97 11.87 -7.43 -6.69
C LEU A 97 12.10 -7.12 -8.17
N GLY A 98 12.34 -5.84 -8.46
CA GLY A 98 12.58 -5.31 -9.81
C GLY A 98 11.33 -5.15 -10.69
N GLN A 99 10.14 -5.58 -10.25
CA GLN A 99 8.90 -5.44 -11.02
C GLN A 99 7.93 -4.41 -10.43
N GLY A 100 8.07 -4.09 -9.14
CA GLY A 100 7.23 -3.11 -8.46
C GLY A 100 6.28 -3.72 -7.43
N THR A 101 5.29 -2.93 -7.02
CA THR A 101 4.38 -3.28 -5.94
C THR A 101 2.96 -2.83 -6.26
N VAL A 102 1.99 -3.68 -5.92
CA VAL A 102 0.56 -3.37 -5.95
C VAL A 102 0.01 -3.51 -4.54
N PHE A 103 -0.47 -2.40 -3.96
CA PHE A 103 -1.31 -2.42 -2.77
C PHE A 103 -2.78 -2.33 -3.18
N THR A 104 -3.61 -3.21 -2.66
CA THR A 104 -5.06 -3.24 -2.92
C THR A 104 -5.82 -3.00 -1.63
N LEU A 105 -6.50 -1.87 -1.54
CA LEU A 105 -7.48 -1.56 -0.51
C LEU A 105 -8.81 -2.23 -0.87
N VAL A 106 -9.32 -3.09 0.01
CA VAL A 106 -10.60 -3.79 -0.14
C VAL A 106 -11.59 -3.18 0.83
N PHE A 107 -12.66 -2.58 0.31
CA PHE A 107 -13.78 -2.05 1.09
C PHE A 107 -15.00 -2.97 0.95
N PRO A 108 -15.79 -3.17 2.02
CA PRO A 108 -17.01 -3.96 1.98
C PRO A 108 -18.08 -3.36 1.05
#